data_AF-A0A6A3KHI0-F1
#
_entry.id   AF-A0A6A3KHI0-F1
#
_cell.length_a   1.000
_cell.length_b   1.000
_cell.length_c   1.000
_cell.angle_alpha   90.00
_cell.angle_beta   90.00
_cell.angle_gamma   90.00
#
_symmetry.space_group_name_H-M   'P 1'
#
loop_
_entity.id
_entity.type
_entity.pdbx_description
1 polymer ?
#
loop_
_entity_poly.entity_id
_entity_poly.type
_entity_poly.pdbx_seq_one_letter_code
_entity_poly.pdbx_strand_id
1 'polypeptide(L)'
;MLTVIDDMQDTNVTQYYMAALTYPYQRSANFEMFEVVGVTDESYVSLTSIPRDPETEPVKHLLTARKRGFYNGDAHCNVRTMYSLLDGMNATNALTRWEWVGEAVMVDSWAWVHCIHFFFGLQMIYSLVVLFLVTYQKIQSGKIWIGDPFASTSTATLVVRGILVLVSWVIDSFWSINEFAMSRAAVLAGAQSIRIHTEMMHADLLVIYFCLASFLSSVFQERIDPSIATFLFETVYENRQVLIQTSSAVVNEITTAFAAQYSIGIAKVTPVLAEMSPLRLWSAFQFPKKDAKFIAASFTPMIFLMCLVTVFAVLRKIYRCFRPDQIRQRSSVSTDTSANERAALTQRGIITNFEISTGAMLQTRFGLISDYSNYVFFKGMKFASADGVYSSGYVIVNEKYLASSKDLWAIVMIKLLRSRFTNIYVYEVHGHTVKDTARLVFPTTFLWSDLWRLNVTVLL
;
A
#
# COMPACT_ATOMS: atom_id res chain seq x y z
N MET A 1 -27.01 -22.41 27.14
CA MET A 1 -28.15 -21.48 26.99
C MET A 1 -29.40 -22.31 27.03
N LEU A 2 -30.42 -21.84 27.74
CA LEU A 2 -31.71 -22.50 27.89
C LEU A 2 -32.77 -21.55 27.33
N THR A 3 -33.57 -22.04 26.39
CA THR A 3 -34.69 -21.31 25.79
C THR A 3 -35.96 -22.06 26.12
N VAL A 4 -36.95 -21.38 26.68
CA VAL A 4 -38.25 -21.97 27.02
C VAL A 4 -39.25 -21.53 25.97
N ILE A 5 -39.70 -22.47 25.12
CA ILE A 5 -40.66 -22.20 24.05
C ILE A 5 -41.96 -22.92 24.40
N ASP A 6 -43.02 -22.15 24.60
CA ASP A 6 -44.36 -22.68 24.84
C ASP A 6 -45.13 -22.81 23.52
N ASP A 7 -44.99 -21.84 22.59
CA ASP A 7 -45.56 -21.89 21.24
C ASP A 7 -44.50 -21.57 20.16
N MET A 8 -44.54 -22.31 19.04
CA MET A 8 -43.71 -22.04 17.87
C MET A 8 -44.10 -20.75 17.13
N GLN A 9 -45.26 -20.18 17.42
CA GLN A 9 -45.70 -18.88 16.91
C GLN A 9 -45.16 -17.71 17.74
N ASP A 10 -44.52 -17.96 18.88
CA ASP A 10 -44.02 -16.91 19.76
C ASP A 10 -42.98 -16.04 19.04
N THR A 11 -43.24 -14.74 19.03
CA THR A 11 -42.36 -13.74 18.41
C THR A 11 -41.25 -13.29 19.34
N ASN A 12 -41.36 -13.56 20.63
CA ASN A 12 -40.37 -13.21 21.64
C ASN A 12 -40.30 -14.31 22.71
N VAL A 13 -39.14 -14.96 22.82
CA VAL A 13 -38.94 -16.09 23.71
C VAL A 13 -37.91 -15.74 24.79
N THR A 14 -38.25 -16.04 26.04
CA THR A 14 -37.38 -15.77 27.19
C THR A 14 -36.23 -16.78 27.25
N GLN A 15 -35.03 -16.30 27.55
CA GLN A 15 -33.83 -17.13 27.52
C GLN A 15 -32.90 -16.87 28.71
N TYR A 16 -32.29 -17.96 29.17
CA TYR A 16 -31.39 -17.95 30.31
C TYR A 16 -30.03 -18.55 29.94
N TYR A 17 -28.98 -18.01 30.53
CA TYR A 17 -27.64 -18.58 30.45
C TYR A 17 -27.46 -19.57 31.58
N MET A 18 -26.85 -20.71 31.27
CA MET A 18 -26.49 -21.71 32.27
C MET A 18 -24.97 -21.81 32.27
N ALA A 19 -24.36 -21.55 33.42
CA ALA A 19 -22.92 -21.65 33.60
C ALA A 19 -22.61 -22.53 34.81
N ALA A 20 -21.63 -23.42 34.64
CA ALA A 20 -21.08 -24.23 35.74
C ALA A 20 -19.69 -23.69 36.08
N LEU A 21 -19.62 -22.77 37.05
CA LEU A 21 -18.39 -22.04 37.39
C LEU A 21 -17.30 -22.94 38.00
N THR A 22 -17.68 -24.07 38.57
CA THR A 22 -16.77 -25.05 39.18
C THR A 22 -16.29 -26.13 38.22
N TYR A 23 -16.79 -26.14 36.97
CA TYR A 23 -16.35 -27.08 35.94
C TYR A 23 -15.05 -26.60 35.27
N PRO A 24 -14.06 -27.47 34.99
CA PRO A 24 -14.06 -28.93 35.10
C PRO A 24 -13.54 -29.49 36.45
N TYR A 25 -13.34 -28.64 37.47
CA TYR A 25 -12.74 -29.05 38.74
C TYR A 25 -13.65 -29.95 39.58
N GLN A 26 -14.96 -29.94 39.33
CA GLN A 26 -15.94 -30.87 39.89
C GLN A 26 -16.52 -31.79 38.80
N ARG A 27 -16.68 -33.07 39.12
CA ARG A 27 -17.19 -34.08 38.17
C ARG A 27 -18.63 -33.82 37.73
N SER A 28 -19.48 -33.34 38.64
CA SER A 28 -20.85 -32.92 38.32
C SER A 28 -20.87 -31.42 38.03
N ALA A 29 -21.25 -31.05 36.80
CA ALA A 29 -21.48 -29.66 36.44
C ALA A 29 -22.72 -29.12 37.17
N ASN A 30 -22.52 -28.37 38.25
CA ASN A 30 -23.62 -27.66 38.92
C ASN A 30 -23.92 -26.38 38.13
N PHE A 31 -24.93 -26.43 37.26
CA PHE A 31 -25.33 -25.28 36.48
C PHE A 31 -26.14 -24.30 37.33
N GLU A 32 -25.71 -23.05 37.30
CA GLU A 32 -26.43 -21.90 37.84
C GLU A 32 -27.07 -21.14 36.67
N MET A 33 -28.27 -20.58 36.88
CA MET A 33 -28.98 -19.79 35.88
C MET A 33 -28.57 -18.33 35.97
N PHE A 34 -28.48 -17.67 34.82
CA PHE A 34 -28.12 -16.27 34.70
C PHE A 34 -29.00 -15.55 33.69
N GLU A 35 -29.31 -14.30 33.98
CA GLU A 35 -29.96 -13.35 33.06
C GLU A 35 -28.94 -12.39 32.45
N VAL A 36 -29.23 -11.93 31.24
CA VAL A 36 -28.40 -10.94 30.54
C VAL A 36 -28.67 -9.56 31.10
N VAL A 37 -27.63 -8.89 31.59
CA VAL A 37 -27.68 -7.47 31.98
C VAL A 37 -27.39 -6.57 30.78
N GLY A 38 -26.43 -6.98 29.96
CA GLY A 38 -26.00 -6.23 28.79
C GLY A 38 -24.68 -6.73 28.22
N VAL A 39 -24.16 -5.97 27.26
CA VAL A 39 -22.86 -6.22 26.62
C VAL A 39 -21.93 -5.07 26.95
N THR A 40 -20.68 -5.38 27.33
CA THR A 40 -19.65 -4.38 27.61
C THR A 40 -19.06 -3.82 26.31
N ASP A 41 -18.36 -2.69 26.40
CA ASP A 41 -17.67 -2.07 25.25
C ASP A 41 -16.65 -3.01 24.58
N GLU A 42 -16.10 -3.96 25.33
CA GLU A 42 -15.15 -4.97 24.83
C GLU A 42 -15.83 -6.26 24.31
N SER A 43 -17.15 -6.24 24.07
CA SER A 43 -17.94 -7.39 23.59
C SER A 43 -18.00 -8.57 24.58
N TYR A 44 -17.98 -8.34 25.89
CA TYR A 44 -18.32 -9.37 26.88
C TYR A 44 -19.79 -9.30 27.24
N VAL A 45 -20.43 -10.45 27.42
CA VAL A 45 -21.79 -10.51 27.98
C VAL A 45 -21.68 -10.44 29.49
N SER A 46 -22.37 -9.46 30.05
CA SER A 46 -22.59 -9.34 31.49
C SER A 46 -23.84 -10.09 31.89
N LEU A 47 -23.65 -11.02 32.81
CA LEU A 47 -24.64 -11.96 33.29
C LEU A 47 -24.81 -11.79 34.80
N THR A 48 -26.05 -11.87 35.28
CA THR A 48 -26.36 -11.86 36.72
C THR A 48 -27.08 -13.14 37.10
N SER A 49 -26.63 -13.81 38.16
CA SER A 49 -27.20 -15.11 38.55
C SER A 49 -28.61 -14.95 39.11
N ILE A 50 -29.48 -15.91 38.82
CA ILE A 50 -30.74 -16.14 39.52
C ILE A 50 -30.46 -17.15 40.64
N PRO A 51 -30.41 -16.74 41.93
CA PRO A 51 -30.17 -17.65 43.04
C PRO A 51 -31.32 -18.65 43.18
N ARG A 52 -31.03 -19.90 43.59
CA ARG A 52 -32.09 -20.88 43.87
C ARG A 52 -32.85 -20.53 45.14
N ASP A 53 -32.11 -19.97 46.11
CA ASP A 53 -32.63 -19.44 47.35
C ASP A 53 -32.13 -18.00 47.55
N PRO A 54 -32.95 -16.99 47.23
CA PRO A 54 -32.57 -15.58 47.34
C PRO A 54 -32.21 -15.12 48.76
N GLU A 55 -32.61 -15.85 49.81
CA GLU A 55 -32.34 -15.48 51.19
C GLU A 55 -30.95 -15.94 51.67
N THR A 56 -30.39 -16.97 51.04
CA THR A 56 -29.13 -17.60 51.49
C THR A 56 -28.01 -17.52 50.45
N GLU A 57 -28.33 -17.42 49.17
CA GLU A 57 -27.37 -17.38 48.08
C GLU A 57 -27.16 -15.94 47.55
N PRO A 58 -25.91 -15.45 47.48
CA PRO A 58 -25.65 -14.12 46.94
C PRO A 58 -25.82 -14.09 45.42
N VAL A 59 -26.29 -12.95 44.92
CA VAL A 59 -26.30 -12.65 43.48
C VAL A 59 -24.86 -12.54 42.97
N LYS A 60 -24.51 -13.36 41.98
CA LYS A 60 -23.20 -13.40 41.33
C LYS A 60 -23.25 -12.66 40.00
N HIS A 61 -22.15 -11.99 39.68
CA HIS A 61 -21.97 -11.35 38.37
C HIS A 61 -20.90 -12.11 37.57
N LEU A 62 -21.21 -12.43 36.33
CA LEU A 62 -20.35 -13.18 35.43
C LEU A 62 -20.13 -12.39 34.14
N LEU A 63 -18.87 -12.23 33.75
CA LEU A 63 -18.50 -11.76 32.42
C LEU A 63 -18.07 -12.96 31.59
N THR A 64 -18.69 -13.15 30.43
CA THR A 64 -18.34 -14.25 29.54
C THR A 64 -18.26 -13.81 28.09
N ALA A 65 -17.28 -14.37 27.39
CA ALA A 65 -17.12 -14.24 25.96
C ALA A 65 -16.30 -15.41 25.43
N ARG A 66 -16.45 -15.68 24.15
CA ARG A 66 -15.60 -16.60 23.40
C ARG A 66 -14.57 -15.81 22.62
N LYS A 67 -13.28 -16.05 22.87
CA LYS A 67 -12.19 -15.45 22.09
C LYS A 67 -11.78 -16.37 20.96
N ARG A 68 -11.72 -15.86 19.74
CA ARG A 68 -11.27 -16.56 18.53
C ARG A 68 -10.29 -15.72 17.76
N GLY A 69 -9.27 -16.35 17.21
CA GLY A 69 -8.27 -15.65 16.40
C GLY A 69 -6.88 -16.10 16.78
N PHE A 70 -5.91 -15.25 16.52
CA PHE A 70 -4.50 -15.59 16.65
C PHE A 70 -3.69 -14.42 17.19
N TYR A 71 -2.57 -14.72 17.82
CA TYR A 71 -1.65 -13.73 18.38
C TYR A 71 -0.20 -14.13 18.13
N ASN A 72 0.72 -13.19 18.15
CA ASN A 72 2.14 -13.45 18.02
C ASN A 72 2.92 -12.78 19.17
N GLY A 73 3.10 -13.54 20.25
CA GLY A 73 3.61 -13.00 21.52
C GLY A 73 2.68 -11.92 22.06
N ASP A 74 3.25 -10.96 22.78
CA ASP A 74 2.48 -9.86 23.38
C ASP A 74 2.36 -8.64 22.44
N ALA A 75 3.12 -8.63 21.34
CA ALA A 75 3.25 -7.48 20.46
C ALA A 75 2.15 -7.40 19.39
N HIS A 76 1.54 -8.53 19.00
CA HIS A 76 0.55 -8.58 17.94
C HIS A 76 -0.61 -9.52 18.28
N CYS A 77 -1.84 -9.09 18.03
CA CYS A 77 -2.99 -9.97 18.11
C CYS A 77 -4.10 -9.55 17.14
N ASN A 78 -4.82 -10.55 16.64
CA ASN A 78 -6.09 -10.37 15.95
C ASN A 78 -7.07 -11.37 16.56
N VAL A 79 -7.73 -10.93 17.63
CA VAL A 79 -8.60 -11.78 18.44
C VAL A 79 -9.98 -11.15 18.46
N ARG A 80 -10.93 -11.90 17.93
CA ARG A 80 -12.34 -11.59 17.98
C ARG A 80 -12.94 -12.08 19.29
N THR A 81 -13.42 -11.14 20.09
CA THR A 81 -14.22 -11.41 21.27
C THR A 81 -15.67 -11.53 20.83
N MET A 82 -16.23 -12.72 20.98
CA MET A 82 -17.54 -13.07 20.48
C MET A 82 -18.48 -13.45 21.60
N TYR A 83 -19.73 -13.12 21.40
CA TYR A 83 -20.83 -13.55 22.21
C TYR A 83 -21.98 -13.99 21.32
N SER A 84 -22.96 -14.61 21.94
CA SER A 84 -24.21 -14.94 21.28
C SER A 84 -25.31 -14.36 22.14
N LEU A 85 -26.18 -13.55 21.55
CA LEU A 85 -27.44 -13.12 22.15
C LEU A 85 -28.54 -13.73 21.29
N LEU A 86 -29.53 -14.29 21.95
CA LEU A 86 -30.71 -14.85 21.31
C LEU A 86 -32.00 -14.30 21.95
N ASP A 87 -31.87 -13.35 22.87
CA ASP A 87 -32.96 -12.64 23.52
C ASP A 87 -33.74 -11.79 22.50
N GLY A 88 -35.07 -11.76 22.60
CA GLY A 88 -35.92 -11.06 21.63
C GLY A 88 -36.13 -11.78 20.29
N MET A 89 -35.68 -13.03 20.13
CA MET A 89 -35.89 -13.80 18.89
C MET A 89 -37.19 -14.61 18.93
N ASN A 90 -37.78 -14.83 17.76
CA ASN A 90 -38.91 -15.74 17.60
C ASN A 90 -38.51 -17.21 17.86
N ALA A 91 -39.49 -18.03 18.23
CA ALA A 91 -39.27 -19.43 18.57
C ALA A 91 -38.52 -20.21 17.48
N THR A 92 -38.87 -19.97 16.22
CA THR A 92 -38.19 -20.59 15.07
C THR A 92 -36.71 -20.21 14.98
N ASN A 93 -36.33 -18.94 15.11
CA ASN A 93 -34.92 -18.55 15.05
C ASN A 93 -34.16 -19.03 16.29
N ALA A 94 -34.79 -19.04 17.47
CA ALA A 94 -34.17 -19.51 18.69
C ALA A 94 -33.76 -21.01 18.62
N LEU A 95 -34.48 -21.81 17.84
CA LEU A 95 -34.15 -23.23 17.59
C LEU A 95 -33.23 -23.46 16.39
N THR A 96 -33.32 -22.62 15.35
CA THR A 96 -32.66 -22.88 14.05
C THR A 96 -31.37 -22.09 13.84
N ARG A 97 -31.18 -20.98 14.55
CA ARG A 97 -30.03 -20.11 14.37
C ARG A 97 -29.29 -19.97 15.69
N TRP A 98 -27.96 -20.10 15.61
CA TRP A 98 -27.07 -19.74 16.70
C TRP A 98 -26.07 -18.72 16.19
N GLU A 99 -26.46 -17.45 16.28
CA GLU A 99 -25.63 -16.35 15.80
C GLU A 99 -24.57 -15.96 16.83
N TRP A 100 -23.34 -15.78 16.35
CA TRP A 100 -22.22 -15.28 17.15
C TRP A 100 -21.82 -13.91 16.63
N VAL A 101 -22.04 -12.90 17.44
CA VAL A 101 -21.70 -11.50 17.19
C VAL A 101 -20.45 -11.16 17.99
N GLY A 102 -19.69 -10.16 17.56
CA GLY A 102 -18.53 -9.72 18.32
C GLY A 102 -17.58 -8.87 17.53
N GLU A 103 -16.69 -8.20 18.24
CA GLU A 103 -15.69 -7.30 17.67
C GLU A 103 -14.29 -7.93 17.64
N ALA A 104 -13.54 -7.60 16.60
CA ALA A 104 -12.12 -7.96 16.51
C ALA A 104 -11.28 -6.92 17.25
N VAL A 105 -10.56 -7.37 18.28
CA VAL A 105 -9.51 -6.62 18.95
C VAL A 105 -8.22 -6.87 18.19
N MET A 106 -7.69 -5.82 17.58
CA MET A 106 -6.43 -5.83 16.87
C MET A 106 -5.39 -5.06 17.68
N VAL A 107 -4.26 -5.70 17.94
CA VAL A 107 -3.09 -5.06 18.54
C VAL A 107 -1.94 -5.27 17.56
N ASP A 108 -1.30 -4.18 17.18
CA ASP A 108 -0.10 -4.18 16.36
C ASP A 108 0.84 -3.10 16.90
N SER A 109 1.88 -3.54 17.61
CA SER A 109 2.86 -2.65 18.24
C SER A 109 3.75 -1.92 17.22
N TRP A 110 3.76 -2.36 15.96
CA TRP A 110 4.59 -1.80 14.89
C TRP A 110 3.79 -1.06 13.81
N ALA A 111 2.47 -0.96 13.98
CA ALA A 111 1.58 -0.22 13.07
C ALA A 111 2.08 1.21 12.77
N TRP A 112 2.70 1.90 13.74
CA TRP A 112 3.24 3.25 13.56
C TRP A 112 4.36 3.33 12.51
N VAL A 113 5.06 2.22 12.22
CA VAL A 113 6.10 2.20 11.18
C VAL A 113 5.50 2.46 9.80
N HIS A 114 4.22 2.13 9.58
CA HIS A 114 3.52 2.45 8.33
C HIS A 114 3.26 3.95 8.14
N CYS A 115 3.51 4.81 9.15
CA CYS A 115 3.54 6.27 8.97
C CYS A 115 4.59 6.73 7.94
N ILE A 116 5.53 5.88 7.51
CA ILE A 116 6.39 6.17 6.36
C ILE A 116 5.58 6.52 5.09
N HIS A 117 4.41 5.90 4.90
CA HIS A 117 3.54 6.17 3.76
C HIS A 117 2.92 7.55 3.80
N PHE A 118 2.70 8.12 4.99
CA PHE A 118 2.25 9.49 5.13
C PHE A 118 3.26 10.48 4.53
N PHE A 119 4.56 10.28 4.80
CA PHE A 119 5.62 11.10 4.20
C PHE A 119 5.73 10.89 2.69
N PHE A 120 5.57 9.66 2.22
CA PHE A 120 5.56 9.37 0.77
C PHE A 120 4.39 10.06 0.09
N GLY A 121 3.20 10.02 0.70
CA GLY A 121 1.99 10.70 0.24
C GLY A 121 2.16 12.22 0.20
N LEU A 122 2.70 12.83 1.25
CA LEU A 122 2.99 14.28 1.27
C LEU A 122 3.93 14.69 0.13
N GLN A 123 4.98 13.90 -0.14
CA GLN A 123 5.88 14.17 -1.25
C GLN A 123 5.16 14.08 -2.60
N MET A 124 4.25 13.12 -2.78
CA MET A 124 3.44 13.00 -4.00
C MET A 124 2.49 14.18 -4.16
N ILE A 125 1.77 14.57 -3.10
CA ILE A 125 0.87 15.73 -3.09
C ILE A 125 1.64 17.00 -3.50
N TYR A 126 2.80 17.23 -2.89
CA TYR A 126 3.67 18.35 -3.25
C TYR A 126 4.02 18.36 -4.75
N SER A 127 4.35 17.18 -5.29
CA SER A 127 4.71 17.04 -6.70
C SER A 127 3.53 17.33 -7.63
N LEU A 128 2.32 16.89 -7.25
CA LEU A 128 1.09 17.20 -7.96
C LEU A 128 0.74 18.70 -7.90
N VAL A 129 1.00 19.37 -6.77
CA VAL A 129 0.84 20.82 -6.66
C VAL A 129 1.77 21.56 -7.62
N VAL A 130 3.05 21.16 -7.70
CA VAL A 130 4.00 21.72 -8.66
C VAL A 130 3.53 21.48 -10.10
N LEU A 131 3.08 20.27 -10.43
CA LEU A 131 2.51 19.96 -11.75
C LEU A 131 1.33 20.87 -12.08
N PHE A 132 0.38 20.98 -11.15
CA PHE A 132 -0.82 21.79 -11.33
C PHE A 132 -0.48 23.26 -11.56
N LEU A 133 0.48 23.81 -10.83
CA LEU A 133 0.95 25.19 -11.03
C LEU A 133 1.55 25.38 -12.43
N VAL A 134 2.41 24.46 -12.89
CA VAL A 134 3.00 24.54 -14.24
C VAL A 134 1.92 24.43 -15.32
N THR A 135 1.02 23.45 -15.21
CA THR A 135 -0.09 23.26 -16.14
C THR A 135 -1.02 24.49 -16.17
N TYR A 136 -1.33 25.06 -15.00
CA TYR A 136 -2.12 26.28 -14.91
C TYR A 136 -1.47 27.47 -15.63
N GLN A 137 -0.18 27.70 -15.42
CA GLN A 137 0.57 28.77 -16.08
C GLN A 137 0.64 28.57 -17.60
N LYS A 138 0.75 27.32 -18.06
CA LYS A 138 0.69 26.98 -19.49
C LYS A 138 -0.66 27.29 -20.10
N ILE A 139 -1.75 26.91 -19.43
CA ILE A 139 -3.11 27.19 -19.88
C ILE A 139 -3.34 28.71 -19.95
N GLN A 140 -2.89 29.48 -18.95
CA GLN A 140 -2.95 30.94 -18.99
C GLN A 140 -2.17 31.54 -20.18
N SER A 141 -1.08 30.89 -20.58
CA SER A 141 -0.28 31.28 -21.75
C SER A 141 -0.88 30.81 -23.08
N GLY A 142 -2.11 30.29 -23.10
CA GLY A 142 -2.82 29.82 -24.29
C GLY A 142 -2.33 28.47 -24.83
N LYS A 143 -1.58 27.68 -24.05
CA LYS A 143 -1.02 26.38 -24.46
C LYS A 143 -1.53 25.28 -23.54
N ILE A 144 -2.07 24.19 -24.11
CA ILE A 144 -2.46 23.02 -23.33
C ILE A 144 -1.22 22.12 -23.17
N TRP A 145 -0.81 21.89 -21.92
CA TRP A 145 0.29 20.99 -21.57
C TRP A 145 0.00 20.30 -20.24
N ILE A 146 0.09 18.97 -20.22
CA ILE A 146 -0.09 18.13 -19.05
C ILE A 146 1.16 17.26 -18.95
N GLY A 147 1.98 17.52 -17.93
CA GLY A 147 3.21 16.77 -17.67
C GLY A 147 2.99 15.50 -16.87
N ASP A 148 4.06 14.72 -16.71
CA ASP A 148 4.08 13.47 -15.96
C ASP A 148 3.84 13.67 -14.45
N PRO A 149 2.73 13.17 -13.85
CA PRO A 149 2.50 13.28 -12.41
C PRO A 149 3.56 12.58 -11.55
N PHE A 150 4.36 11.70 -12.13
CA PHE A 150 5.42 10.95 -11.45
C PHE A 150 6.82 11.53 -11.64
N ALA A 151 6.96 12.68 -12.30
CA ALA A 151 8.25 13.29 -12.64
C ALA A 151 9.22 13.53 -11.45
N SER A 152 8.69 13.70 -10.25
CA SER A 152 9.49 13.91 -9.02
C SER A 152 10.01 12.61 -8.40
N THR A 153 9.47 11.48 -8.83
CA THR A 153 9.71 10.16 -8.24
C THR A 153 10.84 9.49 -9.01
N SER A 154 12.04 9.52 -8.44
CA SER A 154 13.18 8.84 -9.05
C SER A 154 13.19 7.35 -8.71
N THR A 155 13.78 6.55 -9.60
CA THR A 155 14.06 5.12 -9.39
C THR A 155 14.71 4.86 -8.02
N ALA A 156 15.73 5.65 -7.66
CA ALA A 156 16.39 5.52 -6.37
C ALA A 156 15.45 5.77 -5.18
N THR A 157 14.56 6.76 -5.27
CA THR A 157 13.57 7.01 -4.21
C THR A 157 12.61 5.83 -4.08
N LEU A 158 12.08 5.28 -5.18
CA LEU A 158 11.20 4.11 -5.15
C LEU A 158 11.86 2.88 -4.54
N VAL A 159 13.13 2.61 -4.89
CA VAL A 159 13.89 1.49 -4.34
C VAL A 159 14.10 1.65 -2.83
N VAL A 160 14.49 2.85 -2.38
CA VAL A 160 14.63 3.13 -0.93
C VAL A 160 13.31 2.96 -0.19
N ARG A 161 12.19 3.45 -0.76
CA ARG A 161 10.84 3.25 -0.19
C ARG A 161 10.51 1.76 -0.07
N GLY A 162 10.79 0.97 -1.11
CA GLY A 162 10.62 -0.49 -1.07
C GLY A 162 11.44 -1.16 0.02
N ILE A 163 12.72 -0.79 0.16
CA ILE A 163 13.59 -1.32 1.21
C ILE A 163 13.04 -0.98 2.61
N LEU A 164 12.55 0.24 2.82
CA LEU A 164 11.96 0.65 4.11
C LEU A 164 10.74 -0.20 4.45
N VAL A 165 9.87 -0.50 3.49
CA VAL A 165 8.71 -1.39 3.68
C VAL A 165 9.16 -2.84 3.94
N LEU A 166 10.20 -3.34 3.27
CA LEU A 166 10.73 -4.67 3.57
C LEU A 166 11.29 -4.76 4.99
N VAL A 167 12.01 -3.72 5.42
CA VAL A 167 12.55 -3.63 6.79
C VAL A 167 11.40 -3.55 7.80
N SER A 168 10.33 -2.81 7.53
CA SER A 168 9.17 -2.76 8.43
C SER A 168 8.53 -4.13 8.58
N TRP A 169 8.37 -4.88 7.49
CA TRP A 169 7.87 -6.26 7.55
C TRP A 169 8.78 -7.19 8.34
N VAL A 170 10.11 -7.06 8.26
CA VAL A 170 11.03 -7.87 9.06
C VAL A 170 10.89 -7.55 10.56
N ILE A 171 10.78 -6.27 10.91
CA ILE A 171 10.63 -5.81 12.30
C ILE A 171 9.28 -6.28 12.89
N ASP A 172 8.21 -6.16 12.11
CA ASP A 172 6.86 -6.69 12.40
C ASP A 172 6.82 -8.24 12.36
N SER A 173 7.97 -8.90 12.23
CA SER A 173 8.08 -10.35 12.13
C SER A 173 7.19 -10.95 11.02
N PHE A 174 6.89 -10.20 9.97
CA PHE A 174 5.96 -10.52 8.88
C PHE A 174 4.51 -10.72 9.32
N TRP A 175 4.08 -10.11 10.42
CA TRP A 175 2.71 -10.22 10.93
C TRP A 175 1.70 -9.69 9.91
N SER A 176 1.85 -8.44 9.45
CA SER A 176 0.93 -7.79 8.51
C SER A 176 0.69 -8.62 7.23
N ILE A 177 1.75 -9.20 6.65
CA ILE A 177 1.65 -10.07 5.46
C ILE A 177 0.82 -11.32 5.76
N ASN A 178 1.07 -11.97 6.90
CA ASN A 178 0.37 -13.19 7.27
C ASN A 178 -1.07 -12.90 7.66
N GLU A 179 -1.33 -11.80 8.33
CA GLU A 179 -2.68 -11.36 8.69
C GLU A 179 -3.53 -11.11 7.44
N PHE A 180 -2.95 -10.41 6.44
CA PHE A 180 -3.59 -10.22 5.14
C PHE A 180 -3.84 -11.54 4.41
N ALA A 181 -2.85 -12.44 4.37
CA ALA A 181 -2.98 -13.76 3.75
C ALA A 181 -4.09 -14.59 4.43
N MET A 182 -4.15 -14.57 5.76
CA MET A 182 -5.18 -15.24 6.56
C MET A 182 -6.57 -14.66 6.31
N SER A 183 -6.71 -13.34 6.24
CA SER A 183 -7.99 -12.69 5.92
C SER A 183 -8.53 -13.13 4.56
N ARG A 184 -7.66 -13.23 3.55
CA ARG A 184 -8.04 -13.75 2.23
C ARG A 184 -8.40 -15.23 2.26
N ALA A 185 -7.62 -16.02 2.99
CA ALA A 185 -7.87 -17.44 3.13
C ALA A 185 -9.20 -17.73 3.85
N ALA A 186 -9.56 -16.91 4.85
CA ALA A 186 -10.85 -17.00 5.53
C ALA A 186 -12.03 -16.76 4.59
N VAL A 187 -11.94 -15.74 3.73
CA VAL A 187 -12.97 -15.46 2.71
C VAL A 187 -13.11 -16.65 1.74
N LEU A 188 -11.99 -17.21 1.29
CA LEU A 188 -11.99 -18.34 0.35
C LEU A 188 -12.52 -19.64 0.97
N ALA A 189 -12.22 -19.88 2.24
CA ALA A 189 -12.69 -21.03 3.00
C ALA A 189 -14.16 -20.90 3.46
N GLY A 190 -14.83 -19.77 3.19
CA GLY A 190 -16.17 -19.49 3.72
C GLY A 190 -16.20 -19.41 5.25
N ALA A 191 -15.06 -19.08 5.86
CA ALA A 191 -14.91 -18.96 7.30
C ALA A 191 -15.18 -17.53 7.77
N GLN A 192 -15.14 -17.34 9.09
CA GLN A 192 -15.33 -16.05 9.70
C GLN A 192 -14.30 -15.02 9.20
N SER A 193 -14.76 -13.84 8.79
CA SER A 193 -13.91 -12.76 8.30
C SER A 193 -12.92 -12.28 9.37
N ILE A 194 -11.64 -12.20 9.01
CA ILE A 194 -10.58 -11.62 9.83
C ILE A 194 -10.46 -10.14 9.46
N ARG A 195 -10.61 -9.26 10.46
CA ARG A 195 -10.51 -7.81 10.30
C ARG A 195 -9.05 -7.45 10.02
N ILE A 196 -8.82 -6.57 9.06
CA ILE A 196 -7.47 -6.10 8.67
C ILE A 196 -7.54 -4.64 8.25
N HIS A 197 -6.40 -3.94 8.31
CA HIS A 197 -6.25 -2.62 7.72
C HIS A 197 -5.88 -2.74 6.23
N THR A 198 -6.89 -2.83 5.36
CA THR A 198 -6.70 -3.07 3.92
C THR A 198 -5.86 -2.01 3.23
N GLU A 199 -6.07 -0.74 3.57
CA GLU A 199 -5.36 0.40 2.97
C GLU A 199 -3.86 0.38 3.28
N MET A 200 -3.49 -0.09 4.48
CA MET A 200 -2.09 -0.19 4.89
C MET A 200 -1.36 -1.23 4.03
N MET A 201 -1.97 -2.40 3.84
CA MET A 201 -1.41 -3.45 3.00
C MET A 201 -1.44 -3.09 1.51
N HIS A 202 -2.46 -2.35 1.05
CA HIS A 202 -2.50 -1.81 -0.32
C HIS A 202 -1.28 -0.92 -0.57
N ALA A 203 -1.02 0.04 0.32
CA ALA A 203 0.13 0.94 0.21
C ALA A 203 1.47 0.21 0.24
N ASP A 204 1.66 -0.75 1.16
CA ASP A 204 2.88 -1.57 1.22
C ASP A 204 3.10 -2.32 -0.10
N LEU A 205 2.08 -3.01 -0.60
CA LEU A 205 2.17 -3.83 -1.82
C LEU A 205 2.42 -2.96 -3.06
N LEU A 206 1.81 -1.78 -3.15
CA LEU A 206 2.04 -0.83 -4.23
C LEU A 206 3.50 -0.35 -4.25
N VAL A 207 4.05 0.00 -3.09
CA VAL A 207 5.45 0.44 -2.97
C VAL A 207 6.43 -0.68 -3.32
N ILE A 208 6.19 -1.90 -2.84
CA ILE A 208 7.00 -3.07 -3.18
C ILE A 208 6.91 -3.37 -4.68
N TYR A 209 5.71 -3.33 -5.25
CA TYR A 209 5.50 -3.49 -6.69
C TYR A 209 6.29 -2.46 -7.50
N PHE A 210 6.22 -1.17 -7.15
CA PHE A 210 6.99 -0.14 -7.84
C PHE A 210 8.50 -0.30 -7.68
N CYS A 211 8.97 -0.72 -6.51
CA CYS A 211 10.37 -1.05 -6.28
C CYS A 211 10.83 -2.18 -7.22
N LEU A 212 10.07 -3.28 -7.29
CA LEU A 212 10.41 -4.43 -8.13
C LEU A 212 10.28 -4.10 -9.62
N ALA A 213 9.24 -3.38 -10.04
CA ALA A 213 9.06 -2.94 -11.42
C ALA A 213 10.19 -1.99 -11.85
N SER A 214 10.63 -1.09 -10.96
CA SER A 214 11.79 -0.22 -11.20
C SER A 214 13.09 -1.01 -11.33
N PHE A 215 13.28 -2.03 -10.49
CA PHE A 215 14.43 -2.92 -10.57
C PHE A 215 14.44 -3.71 -11.89
N LEU A 216 13.33 -4.33 -12.27
CA LEU A 216 13.18 -5.04 -13.54
C LEU A 216 13.43 -4.12 -14.74
N SER A 217 12.86 -2.92 -14.70
CA SER A 217 13.10 -1.89 -15.72
C SER A 217 14.59 -1.56 -15.86
N SER A 218 15.32 -1.44 -14.75
CA SER A 218 16.77 -1.24 -14.77
C SER A 218 17.54 -2.43 -15.34
N VAL A 219 17.12 -3.66 -15.05
CA VAL A 219 17.74 -4.89 -15.56
C VAL A 219 17.53 -5.04 -17.06
N PHE A 220 16.30 -4.82 -17.53
CA PHE A 220 15.97 -4.92 -18.96
C PHE A 220 16.40 -3.70 -19.76
N GLN A 221 16.79 -2.61 -19.10
CA GLN A 221 17.08 -1.32 -19.72
C GLN A 221 15.88 -0.81 -20.54
N GLU A 222 14.68 -0.95 -19.97
CA GLU A 222 13.43 -0.59 -20.62
C GLU A 222 12.58 0.29 -19.71
N ARG A 223 12.03 1.39 -20.23
CA ARG A 223 11.15 2.28 -19.46
C ARG A 223 9.78 1.64 -19.30
N ILE A 224 9.22 1.75 -18.09
CA ILE A 224 7.84 1.34 -17.81
C ILE A 224 7.08 2.60 -17.44
N ASP A 225 5.97 2.88 -18.12
CA ASP A 225 5.14 4.04 -17.79
C ASP A 225 4.50 3.85 -16.39
N PRO A 226 4.72 4.77 -15.43
CA PRO A 226 4.16 4.67 -14.09
C PRO A 226 2.64 4.62 -14.07
N SER A 227 1.96 5.28 -15.00
CA SER A 227 0.50 5.28 -15.09
C SER A 227 -0.01 3.91 -15.48
N ILE A 228 0.64 3.25 -16.44
CA ILE A 228 0.32 1.87 -16.84
C ILE A 228 0.59 0.92 -15.68
N ALA A 229 1.73 1.07 -15.00
CA ALA A 229 2.07 0.24 -13.85
C ALA A 229 1.03 0.39 -12.72
N THR A 230 0.65 1.63 -12.40
CA THR A 230 -0.39 1.94 -11.39
C THR A 230 -1.72 1.30 -11.79
N PHE A 231 -2.16 1.51 -13.04
CA PHE A 231 -3.42 0.95 -13.53
C PHE A 231 -3.45 -0.58 -13.47
N LEU A 232 -2.36 -1.24 -13.88
CA LEU A 232 -2.23 -2.69 -13.81
C LEU A 232 -2.26 -3.20 -12.37
N PHE A 233 -1.58 -2.50 -11.45
CA PHE A 233 -1.62 -2.82 -10.02
C PHE A 233 -3.04 -2.73 -9.48
N GLU A 234 -3.74 -1.61 -9.68
CA GLU A 234 -5.11 -1.44 -9.15
C GLU A 234 -6.05 -2.49 -9.74
N THR A 235 -5.97 -2.75 -11.04
CA THR A 235 -6.79 -3.77 -11.71
C THR A 235 -6.57 -5.16 -11.12
N VAL A 236 -5.30 -5.57 -10.92
CA VAL A 236 -4.97 -6.87 -10.34
C VAL A 236 -5.32 -6.93 -8.85
N TYR A 237 -5.08 -5.84 -8.11
CA TYR A 237 -5.40 -5.76 -6.69
C TYR A 237 -6.91 -5.88 -6.49
N GLU A 238 -7.73 -5.13 -7.22
CA GLU A 238 -9.19 -5.17 -7.11
C GLU A 238 -9.76 -6.54 -7.47
N ASN A 239 -9.23 -7.19 -8.53
CA ASN A 239 -9.63 -8.52 -8.98
C ASN A 239 -8.87 -9.68 -8.28
N ARG A 240 -8.11 -9.40 -7.21
CA ARG A 240 -7.19 -10.38 -6.57
C ARG A 240 -7.86 -11.67 -6.11
N GLN A 241 -9.13 -11.65 -5.73
CA GLN A 241 -9.86 -12.84 -5.28
C GLN A 241 -10.24 -13.73 -6.46
N VAL A 242 -10.76 -13.14 -7.54
CA VAL A 242 -11.11 -13.85 -8.78
C VAL A 242 -9.88 -14.51 -9.40
N LEU A 243 -8.75 -13.80 -9.39
CA LEU A 243 -7.48 -14.34 -9.88
C LEU A 243 -7.00 -15.56 -9.09
N ILE A 244 -7.16 -15.58 -7.76
CA ILE A 244 -6.86 -16.79 -6.96
C ILE A 244 -7.80 -17.94 -7.34
N GLN A 245 -9.09 -17.65 -7.45
CA GLN A 245 -10.11 -18.67 -7.73
C GLN A 245 -9.96 -19.32 -9.11
N THR A 246 -9.19 -18.70 -10.02
CA THR A 246 -8.90 -19.25 -11.35
C THR A 246 -8.06 -20.53 -11.28
N SER A 247 -7.28 -20.74 -10.21
CA SER A 247 -6.45 -21.94 -10.03
C SER A 247 -6.92 -22.77 -8.84
N SER A 248 -7.51 -23.93 -9.11
CA SER A 248 -7.94 -24.88 -8.07
C SER A 248 -6.78 -25.36 -7.19
N ALA A 249 -5.57 -25.47 -7.74
CA ALA A 249 -4.38 -25.84 -6.98
C ALA A 249 -4.02 -24.77 -5.93
N VAL A 250 -4.09 -23.49 -6.30
CA VAL A 250 -3.82 -22.36 -5.38
C VAL A 250 -4.91 -22.28 -4.32
N VAL A 251 -6.18 -22.45 -4.72
CA VAL A 251 -7.31 -22.46 -3.79
C VAL A 251 -7.15 -23.58 -2.76
N ASN A 252 -6.88 -24.80 -3.21
CA ASN A 252 -6.71 -25.96 -2.32
C ASN A 252 -5.55 -25.77 -1.34
N GLU A 253 -4.44 -25.18 -1.78
CA GLU A 253 -3.31 -24.90 -0.90
C GLU A 253 -3.69 -23.90 0.20
N ILE A 254 -4.33 -22.79 -0.17
CA ILE A 254 -4.75 -21.74 0.76
C ILE A 254 -5.77 -22.27 1.76
N THR A 255 -6.79 -22.99 1.29
CA THR A 255 -7.85 -23.51 2.16
C THR A 255 -7.35 -24.64 3.06
N THR A 256 -6.45 -25.49 2.59
CA THR A 256 -5.84 -26.56 3.41
C THR A 256 -4.96 -25.97 4.51
N ALA A 257 -4.08 -25.03 4.17
CA ALA A 257 -3.24 -24.35 5.15
C ALA A 257 -4.10 -23.58 6.18
N PHE A 258 -5.13 -22.88 5.71
CA PHE A 258 -6.08 -22.18 6.58
C PHE A 258 -6.83 -23.14 7.50
N ALA A 259 -7.34 -24.26 6.99
CA ALA A 259 -8.06 -25.25 7.79
C ALA A 259 -7.16 -25.87 8.87
N ALA A 260 -5.92 -26.21 8.51
CA ALA A 260 -4.92 -26.70 9.46
C ALA A 260 -4.67 -25.67 10.56
N GLN A 261 -4.47 -24.40 10.20
CA GLN A 261 -4.24 -23.33 11.16
C GLN A 261 -5.46 -23.01 12.01
N TYR A 262 -6.65 -22.97 11.41
CA TYR A 262 -7.92 -22.74 12.09
C TYR A 262 -8.19 -23.83 13.14
N SER A 263 -7.80 -25.07 12.85
CA SER A 263 -7.94 -26.19 13.80
C SER A 263 -7.04 -26.09 15.03
N ILE A 264 -5.97 -25.28 15.01
CA ILE A 264 -5.04 -25.11 16.15
C ILE A 264 -5.76 -24.52 17.36
N GLY A 265 -6.70 -23.61 17.14
CA GLY A 265 -7.46 -22.99 18.24
C GLY A 265 -8.37 -23.98 18.98
N ILE A 266 -8.63 -25.16 18.41
CA ILE A 266 -9.41 -26.22 19.05
C ILE A 266 -8.49 -26.94 20.04
N ALA A 267 -8.83 -26.89 21.32
CA ALA A 267 -8.06 -27.53 22.37
C ALA A 267 -8.01 -29.05 22.14
N LYS A 268 -6.80 -29.62 22.20
CA LYS A 268 -6.61 -31.07 22.19
C LYS A 268 -6.95 -31.61 23.57
N VAL A 269 -7.96 -32.46 23.63
CA VAL A 269 -8.48 -33.06 24.86
C VAL A 269 -8.10 -34.54 24.87
N THR A 270 -7.70 -35.08 26.04
CA THR A 270 -7.41 -36.51 26.18
C THR A 270 -8.71 -37.32 26.03
N PRO A 271 -8.65 -38.61 25.62
CA PRO A 271 -9.86 -39.44 25.52
C PRO A 271 -10.69 -39.45 26.81
N VAL A 272 -10.02 -39.53 27.96
CA VAL A 272 -10.66 -39.48 29.30
C VAL A 272 -11.43 -38.18 29.52
N LEU A 273 -10.85 -37.02 29.17
CA LEU A 273 -11.52 -35.74 29.34
C LEU A 273 -12.60 -35.51 28.27
N ALA A 274 -12.46 -36.11 27.09
CA ALA A 274 -13.49 -36.12 26.05
C ALA A 274 -14.70 -36.99 26.44
N GLU A 275 -14.49 -38.07 27.21
CA GLU A 275 -15.57 -38.84 27.83
C GLU A 275 -16.27 -38.07 28.96
N MET A 276 -15.53 -37.23 29.69
CA MET A 276 -16.10 -36.38 30.75
C MET A 276 -16.81 -35.12 30.23
N SER A 277 -16.46 -34.65 29.02
CA SER A 277 -17.05 -33.47 28.41
C SER A 277 -17.24 -33.63 26.91
N PRO A 278 -18.49 -33.58 26.39
CA PRO A 278 -18.72 -33.45 24.96
C PRO A 278 -18.38 -32.03 24.44
N LEU A 279 -18.06 -31.08 25.32
CA LEU A 279 -17.82 -29.68 24.95
C LEU A 279 -16.41 -29.50 24.37
N ARG A 280 -16.34 -28.98 23.15
CA ARG A 280 -15.06 -28.59 22.52
C ARG A 280 -14.68 -27.16 22.92
N LEU A 281 -13.54 -27.01 23.59
CA LEU A 281 -12.95 -25.71 23.87
C LEU A 281 -12.27 -25.18 22.60
N TRP A 282 -12.53 -23.92 22.29
CA TRP A 282 -11.82 -23.19 21.26
C TRP A 282 -11.42 -21.84 21.81
N SER A 283 -10.12 -21.54 21.78
CA SER A 283 -9.57 -20.25 22.19
C SER A 283 -8.71 -19.61 21.09
N ALA A 284 -8.30 -18.37 21.31
CA ALA A 284 -7.22 -17.77 20.53
C ALA A 284 -5.93 -18.58 20.70
N PHE A 285 -5.09 -18.61 19.67
CA PHE A 285 -3.87 -19.41 19.65
C PHE A 285 -2.66 -18.60 19.17
N GLN A 286 -1.48 -19.00 19.65
CA GLN A 286 -0.22 -18.44 19.16
C GLN A 286 -0.03 -18.82 17.69
N PHE A 287 0.23 -17.82 16.84
CA PHE A 287 0.41 -17.99 15.40
C PHE A 287 1.56 -18.98 15.15
N PRO A 288 1.33 -20.03 14.34
CA PRO A 288 2.33 -21.05 14.09
C PRO A 288 3.52 -20.49 13.30
N LYS A 289 4.53 -21.32 13.07
CA LYS A 289 5.64 -20.96 12.18
C LYS A 289 5.08 -20.61 10.80
N LYS A 290 5.52 -19.48 10.27
CA LYS A 290 5.07 -18.93 8.98
C LYS A 290 5.42 -19.88 7.85
N ASP A 291 4.43 -20.20 7.02
CA ASP A 291 4.59 -21.07 5.86
C ASP A 291 4.78 -20.24 4.59
N ALA A 292 5.98 -20.33 4.02
CA ALA A 292 6.32 -19.63 2.78
C ALA A 292 5.45 -20.09 1.60
N LYS A 293 5.01 -21.35 1.58
CA LYS A 293 4.17 -21.88 0.50
C LYS A 293 2.77 -21.27 0.55
N PHE A 294 2.18 -21.22 1.75
CA PHE A 294 0.91 -20.52 1.99
C PHE A 294 0.98 -19.03 1.59
N ILE A 295 2.06 -18.34 1.97
CA ILE A 295 2.25 -16.92 1.61
C ILE A 295 2.37 -16.79 0.10
N ALA A 296 3.23 -17.57 -0.56
CA ALA A 296 3.39 -17.52 -2.02
C ALA A 296 2.06 -17.79 -2.76
N ALA A 297 1.30 -18.79 -2.32
CA ALA A 297 -0.02 -19.08 -2.86
C ALA A 297 -0.98 -17.90 -2.66
N SER A 298 -1.00 -17.30 -1.47
CA SER A 298 -1.84 -16.13 -1.16
C SER A 298 -1.48 -14.91 -2.02
N PHE A 299 -0.20 -14.70 -2.33
CA PHE A 299 0.26 -13.57 -3.14
C PHE A 299 0.38 -13.88 -4.64
N THR A 300 -0.22 -14.98 -5.12
CA THR A 300 -0.25 -15.36 -6.56
C THR A 300 -0.63 -14.19 -7.50
N PRO A 301 -1.64 -13.34 -7.21
CA PRO A 301 -1.96 -12.21 -8.08
C PRO A 301 -0.80 -11.22 -8.26
N MET A 302 -0.03 -10.97 -7.20
CA MET A 302 1.15 -10.09 -7.27
C MET A 302 2.28 -10.75 -8.06
N ILE A 303 2.48 -12.06 -7.90
CA ILE A 303 3.43 -12.81 -8.72
C ILE A 303 3.03 -12.73 -10.20
N PHE A 304 1.75 -12.93 -10.51
CA PHE A 304 1.21 -12.80 -11.86
C PHE A 304 1.44 -11.39 -12.43
N LEU A 305 1.18 -10.35 -11.65
CA LEU A 305 1.44 -8.96 -12.04
C LEU A 305 2.92 -8.72 -12.36
N MET A 306 3.83 -9.24 -11.53
CA MET A 306 5.27 -9.15 -11.79
C MET A 306 5.68 -9.89 -13.07
N CYS A 307 5.10 -11.07 -13.32
CA CYS A 307 5.29 -11.80 -14.58
C CYS A 307 4.78 -10.99 -15.78
N LEU A 308 3.60 -10.38 -15.68
CA LEU A 308 3.02 -9.56 -16.75
C LEU A 308 3.92 -8.38 -17.11
N VAL A 309 4.43 -7.66 -16.11
CA VAL A 309 5.36 -6.53 -16.31
C VAL A 309 6.67 -7.01 -16.95
N THR A 310 7.18 -8.17 -16.52
CA THR A 310 8.39 -8.76 -17.09
C THR A 310 8.20 -9.11 -18.56
N VAL A 311 7.09 -9.77 -18.91
CA VAL A 311 6.75 -10.11 -20.29
C VAL A 311 6.57 -8.85 -21.13
N PHE A 312 5.89 -7.83 -20.60
CA PHE A 312 5.74 -6.54 -21.26
C PHE A 312 7.10 -5.90 -21.58
N ALA A 313 8.02 -5.86 -20.61
CA ALA A 313 9.37 -5.32 -20.81
C ALA A 313 10.16 -6.10 -21.88
N VAL A 314 10.08 -7.44 -21.87
CA VAL A 314 10.73 -8.29 -22.87
C VAL A 314 10.15 -8.06 -24.27
N LEU A 315 8.82 -8.05 -24.41
CA LEU A 315 8.14 -7.81 -25.68
C LEU A 315 8.48 -6.43 -26.23
N ARG A 316 8.52 -5.40 -25.38
CA ARG A 316 8.92 -4.04 -25.76
C ARG A 316 10.37 -3.99 -26.26
N LYS A 317 11.27 -4.69 -25.57
CA LYS A 317 12.68 -4.80 -25.98
C LYS A 317 12.81 -5.47 -27.35
N ILE A 318 12.10 -6.57 -27.56
CA ILE A 318 12.04 -7.26 -28.86
C ILE A 318 11.49 -6.34 -29.94
N TYR A 319 10.40 -5.62 -29.68
CA TYR A 319 9.81 -4.67 -30.62
C TYR A 319 10.80 -3.59 -31.05
N ARG A 320 11.56 -3.00 -30.11
CA ARG A 320 12.60 -2.00 -30.41
C ARG A 320 13.77 -2.56 -31.22
N CYS A 321 14.13 -3.83 -31.01
CA CYS A 321 15.12 -4.49 -31.86
C CYS A 321 14.67 -4.57 -33.32
N PHE A 322 13.38 -4.82 -33.56
CA PHE A 322 12.82 -4.91 -34.92
C PHE A 322 12.44 -3.56 -35.54
N ARG A 323 12.10 -2.57 -34.70
CA ARG A 323 11.72 -1.20 -35.09
C ARG A 323 12.60 -0.20 -34.33
N PRO A 324 13.89 -0.08 -34.70
CA PRO A 324 14.74 0.94 -34.09
C PRO A 324 14.15 2.33 -34.36
N ASP A 325 14.16 3.18 -33.33
CA ASP A 325 13.70 4.57 -33.46
C ASP A 325 14.46 5.24 -34.59
N GLN A 326 13.72 5.81 -35.55
CA GLN A 326 14.33 6.56 -36.64
C GLN A 326 14.97 7.83 -36.06
N ILE A 327 16.28 7.78 -35.81
CA ILE A 327 17.08 8.98 -35.59
C ILE A 327 17.01 9.76 -36.90
N ARG A 328 16.07 10.72 -36.98
CA ARG A 328 15.91 11.63 -38.11
C ARG A 328 17.09 12.61 -38.12
N GLN A 329 18.29 12.13 -38.40
CA GLN A 329 19.42 12.94 -38.81
C GLN A 329 19.07 13.51 -40.19
N ARG A 330 18.50 14.72 -40.21
CA ARG A 330 18.36 15.47 -41.45
C ARG A 330 19.77 15.94 -41.80
N SER A 331 20.40 15.23 -42.72
CA SER A 331 21.69 15.52 -43.31
C SER A 331 21.65 16.82 -44.10
N SER A 332 21.69 17.97 -43.42
CA SER A 332 22.19 19.20 -44.04
C SER A 332 23.71 19.18 -43.96
N VAL A 333 24.33 18.51 -44.92
CA VAL A 333 25.78 18.54 -45.13
C VAL A 333 26.15 19.94 -45.60
N SER A 334 26.64 20.79 -44.71
CA SER A 334 27.44 21.97 -45.08
C SER A 334 28.91 21.55 -45.08
N THR A 335 29.56 21.74 -46.22
CA THR A 335 30.82 21.10 -46.60
C THR A 335 32.11 21.70 -45.99
N ASP A 336 32.03 22.54 -44.96
CA ASP A 336 33.21 23.22 -44.39
C ASP A 336 33.20 23.25 -42.86
N THR A 337 33.42 22.13 -42.19
CA THR A 337 33.71 22.12 -40.74
C THR A 337 34.75 21.05 -40.40
N SER A 338 35.71 21.43 -39.54
CA SER A 338 36.90 20.63 -39.22
C SER A 338 36.57 19.32 -38.51
N ALA A 339 37.46 18.32 -38.58
CA ALA A 339 37.25 17.01 -37.95
C ALA A 339 37.00 17.08 -36.42
N ASN A 340 37.59 18.08 -35.74
CA ASN A 340 37.36 18.34 -34.31
C ASN A 340 35.96 18.93 -34.06
N GLU A 341 35.48 19.77 -34.97
CA GLU A 341 34.15 20.35 -34.92
C GLU A 341 33.08 19.29 -35.25
N ARG A 342 33.38 18.35 -36.15
CA ARG A 342 32.56 17.14 -36.35
C ARG A 342 32.50 16.26 -35.11
N ALA A 343 33.62 16.00 -34.43
CA ALA A 343 33.62 15.21 -33.19
C ALA A 343 32.83 15.93 -32.08
N ALA A 344 33.02 17.24 -31.93
CA ALA A 344 32.27 18.07 -30.99
C ALA A 344 30.78 18.21 -31.35
N LEU A 345 30.42 18.27 -32.64
CA LEU A 345 29.03 18.25 -33.13
C LEU A 345 28.39 16.87 -33.01
N THR A 346 29.18 15.80 -33.12
CA THR A 346 28.69 14.44 -32.86
C THR A 346 28.41 14.28 -31.36
N GLN A 347 29.29 14.81 -30.50
CA GLN A 347 29.11 14.78 -29.04
C GLN A 347 27.97 15.72 -28.57
N ARG A 348 27.86 16.93 -29.13
CA ARG A 348 26.73 17.87 -28.95
C ARG A 348 25.43 17.39 -29.62
N GLY A 349 25.53 16.53 -30.62
CA GLY A 349 24.37 15.87 -31.25
C GLY A 349 23.81 14.74 -30.41
N ILE A 350 24.62 14.17 -29.51
CA ILE A 350 24.22 13.09 -28.60
C ILE A 350 23.58 13.65 -27.31
N ILE A 351 24.09 14.78 -26.79
CA ILE A 351 23.72 15.35 -25.48
C ILE A 351 23.25 16.81 -25.63
N THR A 352 22.11 17.16 -25.02
CA THR A 352 21.54 18.52 -25.02
C THR A 352 22.31 19.48 -24.12
N ASN A 353 22.28 20.79 -24.41
CA ASN A 353 22.87 21.82 -23.52
C ASN A 353 22.32 21.71 -22.10
N PHE A 354 21.02 21.41 -21.94
CA PHE A 354 20.40 21.14 -20.65
C PHE A 354 21.07 19.99 -19.89
N GLU A 355 21.32 18.85 -20.55
CA GLU A 355 22.00 17.69 -19.95
C GLU A 355 23.45 18.01 -19.56
N ILE A 356 24.15 18.84 -20.34
CA ILE A 356 25.52 19.26 -20.05
C ILE A 356 25.54 20.18 -18.82
N SER A 357 24.67 21.20 -18.77
CA SER A 357 24.67 22.18 -17.68
C SER A 357 24.12 21.63 -16.37
N THR A 358 23.15 20.72 -16.41
CA THR A 358 22.50 20.14 -15.21
C THR A 358 23.04 18.77 -14.80
N GLY A 359 23.79 18.09 -15.68
CA GLY A 359 24.21 16.70 -15.50
C GLY A 359 23.06 15.68 -15.56
N ALA A 360 21.82 16.11 -15.80
CA ALA A 360 20.64 15.24 -15.77
C ALA A 360 20.42 14.56 -17.13
N MET A 361 21.01 13.37 -17.32
CA MET A 361 20.82 12.59 -18.55
C MET A 361 19.33 12.26 -18.77
N LEU A 362 18.80 12.57 -19.96
CA LEU A 362 17.40 12.42 -20.37
C LEU A 362 17.15 11.10 -21.13
N GLN A 363 18.15 10.54 -21.84
CA GLN A 363 17.99 9.32 -22.65
C GLN A 363 18.32 8.03 -21.88
N THR A 364 19.31 8.06 -20.97
CA THR A 364 19.85 6.87 -20.30
C THR A 364 19.16 6.50 -18.99
N ARG A 365 18.03 7.16 -18.66
CA ARG A 365 17.25 6.79 -17.48
C ARG A 365 16.35 5.59 -17.76
N PHE A 366 16.52 4.58 -16.93
CA PHE A 366 15.66 3.41 -16.81
C PHE A 366 14.93 3.45 -15.46
N GLY A 367 13.73 2.89 -15.43
CA GLY A 367 12.84 2.88 -14.27
C GLY A 367 11.37 3.05 -14.66
N LEU A 368 10.56 3.27 -13.63
CA LEU A 368 9.20 3.78 -13.77
C LEU A 368 9.27 5.24 -14.22
N ILE A 369 9.27 5.46 -15.53
CA ILE A 369 9.40 6.77 -16.17
C ILE A 369 8.45 6.78 -17.37
N SER A 370 7.65 7.83 -17.47
CA SER A 370 6.74 8.07 -18.60
C SER A 370 7.46 8.08 -19.95
N ASP A 371 6.77 7.65 -21.00
CA ASP A 371 7.30 7.61 -22.38
C ASP A 371 7.24 8.94 -23.15
N TYR A 372 7.17 10.08 -22.46
CA TYR A 372 7.13 11.37 -23.14
C TYR A 372 8.38 11.60 -24.02
N SER A 373 8.18 12.36 -25.11
CA SER A 373 9.28 12.75 -25.99
C SER A 373 10.19 13.71 -25.25
N ASN A 374 11.31 13.21 -24.71
CA ASN A 374 12.26 14.03 -23.94
C ASN A 374 13.03 15.06 -24.78
N TYR A 375 12.99 14.92 -26.12
CA TYR A 375 13.74 15.76 -27.02
C TYR A 375 12.88 16.33 -28.15
N VAL A 376 13.22 17.54 -28.57
CA VAL A 376 12.72 18.16 -29.81
C VAL A 376 13.92 18.51 -30.68
N PHE A 377 13.82 18.22 -31.98
CA PHE A 377 14.87 18.58 -32.93
C PHE A 377 14.48 19.86 -33.67
N PHE A 378 15.29 20.91 -33.51
CA PHE A 378 15.14 22.14 -34.29
C PHE A 378 16.42 22.36 -35.11
N LYS A 379 16.25 22.56 -36.42
CA LYS A 379 17.36 22.87 -37.37
C LYS A 379 18.57 21.93 -37.25
N GLY A 380 18.33 20.64 -37.00
CA GLY A 380 19.39 19.62 -36.90
C GLY A 380 20.07 19.51 -35.53
N MET A 381 19.71 20.35 -34.56
CA MET A 381 20.20 20.28 -33.18
C MET A 381 19.16 19.64 -32.25
N LYS A 382 19.64 18.92 -31.22
CA LYS A 382 18.83 18.20 -30.22
C LYS A 382 18.59 19.11 -29.01
N PHE A 383 17.33 19.28 -28.61
CA PHE A 383 16.92 20.13 -27.50
C PHE A 383 16.08 19.39 -26.48
N ALA A 384 16.13 19.82 -25.22
CA ALA A 384 15.27 19.27 -24.18
C ALA A 384 13.84 19.77 -24.38
N SER A 385 12.90 18.84 -24.52
CA SER A 385 11.48 19.17 -24.58
C SER A 385 10.98 19.68 -23.22
N ALA A 386 9.78 20.26 -23.20
CA ALA A 386 9.12 20.62 -21.95
C ALA A 386 8.99 19.39 -21.03
N ASP A 387 8.57 18.25 -21.58
CA ASP A 387 8.45 17.00 -20.81
C ASP A 387 9.81 16.50 -20.31
N GLY A 388 10.88 16.66 -21.10
CA GLY A 388 12.24 16.30 -20.70
C GLY A 388 12.74 17.12 -19.50
N VAL A 389 12.53 18.44 -19.54
CA VAL A 389 12.91 19.33 -18.42
C VAL A 389 12.13 18.96 -17.15
N TYR A 390 10.81 18.78 -17.27
CA TYR A 390 9.96 18.45 -16.13
C TYR A 390 10.24 17.06 -15.56
N SER A 391 10.28 16.02 -16.40
CA SER A 391 10.61 14.62 -16.01
C SER A 391 12.02 14.46 -15.46
N SER A 392 12.93 15.40 -15.73
CA SER A 392 14.24 15.46 -15.09
C SER A 392 14.21 15.98 -13.66
N GLY A 393 13.07 16.51 -13.22
CA GLY A 393 12.88 17.12 -11.90
C GLY A 393 13.23 18.60 -11.87
N TYR A 394 13.12 19.32 -13.00
CA TYR A 394 13.41 20.75 -13.07
C TYR A 394 12.20 21.55 -13.54
N VAL A 395 12.13 22.80 -13.09
CA VAL A 395 11.12 23.79 -13.48
C VAL A 395 11.77 25.16 -13.64
N ILE A 396 11.20 25.98 -14.51
CA ILE A 396 11.69 27.33 -14.78
C ILE A 396 10.84 28.32 -13.97
N VAL A 397 11.47 29.00 -13.03
CA VAL A 397 10.90 30.03 -12.17
C VAL A 397 11.00 31.39 -12.87
N ASN A 398 9.84 32.02 -13.11
CA ASN A 398 9.69 33.34 -13.74
C ASN A 398 10.52 33.50 -15.05
N GLU A 399 10.62 32.45 -15.86
CA GLU A 399 11.34 32.41 -17.15
C GLU A 399 12.85 32.76 -17.07
N LYS A 400 13.40 32.87 -15.87
CA LYS A 400 14.78 33.35 -15.62
C LYS A 400 15.67 32.34 -14.93
N TYR A 401 15.10 31.48 -14.10
CA TYR A 401 15.87 30.56 -13.27
C TYR A 401 15.36 29.14 -13.43
N LEU A 402 16.24 28.21 -13.76
CA LEU A 402 15.98 26.79 -13.73
C LEU A 402 16.29 26.28 -12.32
N ALA A 403 15.26 25.79 -11.64
CA ALA A 403 15.35 25.25 -10.28
C ALA A 403 14.91 23.78 -10.26
N SER A 404 15.54 23.00 -9.38
CA SER A 404 15.07 21.65 -9.06
C SER A 404 13.71 21.72 -8.39
N SER A 405 12.74 20.94 -8.87
CA SER A 405 11.38 20.88 -8.32
C SER A 405 11.37 20.39 -6.87
N LYS A 406 12.34 19.55 -6.48
CA LYS A 406 12.52 19.08 -5.10
C LYS A 406 12.95 20.20 -4.15
N ASP A 407 13.67 21.18 -4.67
CA ASP A 407 14.25 22.25 -3.86
C ASP A 407 13.29 23.44 -3.67
N LEU A 408 12.20 23.54 -4.43
CA LEU A 408 11.26 24.67 -4.33
C LEU A 408 10.69 24.84 -2.92
N TRP A 409 10.34 23.75 -2.22
CA TRP A 409 9.89 23.84 -0.82
C TRP A 409 10.95 24.42 0.11
N ALA A 410 12.20 24.00 -0.07
CA ALA A 410 13.31 24.52 0.69
C ALA A 410 13.59 26.00 0.35
N ILE A 411 13.42 26.41 -0.92
CA ILE A 411 13.49 27.82 -1.33
C ILE A 411 12.40 28.65 -0.65
N VAL A 412 11.15 28.15 -0.58
CA VAL A 412 10.03 28.81 0.13
C VAL A 412 10.37 28.97 1.60
N MET A 413 10.91 27.93 2.24
CA MET A 413 11.30 27.97 3.66
C MET A 413 12.47 28.93 3.92
N ILE A 414 13.49 28.97 3.07
CA ILE A 414 14.60 29.94 3.17
C ILE A 414 14.06 31.38 3.08
N LYS A 415 13.05 31.61 2.23
CA LYS A 415 12.40 32.91 2.09
C LYS A 415 11.54 33.28 3.30
N LEU A 416 10.76 32.34 3.84
CA LEU A 416 9.91 32.53 5.03
C LEU A 416 10.76 32.83 6.28
N LEU A 417 11.76 31.98 6.55
CA LEU A 417 12.59 32.07 7.74
C LEU A 417 13.69 33.13 7.62
N ARG A 418 13.88 33.69 6.42
CA ARG A 418 14.99 34.61 6.07
C ARG A 418 16.36 34.05 6.46
N SER A 419 16.49 32.73 6.50
CA SER A 419 17.69 32.01 6.95
C SER A 419 18.01 30.86 6.01
N ARG A 420 19.29 30.71 5.68
CA ARG A 420 19.80 29.65 4.82
C ARG A 420 20.18 28.44 5.67
N PHE A 421 19.24 27.51 5.83
CA PHE A 421 19.50 26.23 6.51
C PHE A 421 20.02 25.15 5.56
N THR A 422 19.96 25.35 4.23
CA THR A 422 20.52 24.44 3.22
C THR A 422 21.04 25.20 2.00
N ASN A 423 22.02 24.63 1.30
CA ASN A 423 22.62 25.22 0.10
C ASN A 423 21.88 24.74 -1.15
N ILE A 424 21.11 25.63 -1.77
CA ILE A 424 20.35 25.35 -2.98
C ILE A 424 20.97 26.13 -4.13
N TYR A 425 21.16 25.46 -5.27
CA TYR A 425 21.70 26.05 -6.48
C TYR A 425 20.63 26.10 -7.58
N VAL A 426 20.58 27.21 -8.32
CA VAL A 426 19.69 27.45 -9.46
C VAL A 426 20.50 27.91 -10.66
N TYR A 427 20.08 27.55 -11.86
CA TYR A 427 20.78 27.95 -13.09
C TYR A 427 20.06 29.12 -13.74
N GLU A 428 20.80 30.11 -14.24
CA GLU A 428 20.20 31.20 -15.00
C GLU A 428 19.85 30.73 -16.41
N VAL A 429 18.65 31.06 -16.87
CA VAL A 429 18.14 30.79 -18.21
C VAL A 429 18.20 32.09 -19.01
N HIS A 430 18.81 32.06 -20.19
CA HIS A 430 18.89 33.21 -21.09
C HIS A 430 18.21 32.88 -22.41
N GLY A 431 16.94 33.29 -22.51
CA GLY A 431 16.08 32.92 -23.62
C GLY A 431 15.81 31.42 -23.60
N HIS A 432 16.63 30.68 -24.34
CA HIS A 432 16.45 29.24 -24.51
C HIS A 432 17.59 28.38 -23.98
N THR A 433 18.76 28.97 -23.71
CA THR A 433 19.93 28.25 -23.20
C THR A 433 20.06 28.35 -21.69
N VAL A 434 20.57 27.30 -21.07
CA VAL A 434 20.91 27.26 -19.63
C VAL A 434 22.37 27.64 -19.47
N LYS A 435 22.67 28.50 -18.50
CA LYS A 435 24.04 28.87 -18.16
C LYS A 435 24.70 27.74 -17.36
N ASP A 436 25.95 27.40 -17.69
CA ASP A 436 26.69 26.33 -17.01
C ASP A 436 27.05 26.66 -15.54
N THR A 437 27.00 27.93 -15.16
CA THR A 437 27.32 28.37 -13.79
C THR A 437 26.06 28.36 -12.91
N ALA A 438 26.05 27.51 -11.89
CA ALA A 438 25.00 27.49 -10.89
C ALA A 438 25.13 28.66 -9.90
N ARG A 439 24.01 29.27 -9.52
CA ARG A 439 23.90 30.38 -8.58
C ARG A 439 23.28 29.91 -7.27
N LEU A 440 23.89 30.28 -6.15
CA LEU A 440 23.35 29.97 -4.82
C LEU A 440 22.10 30.82 -4.53
N VAL A 441 21.07 30.20 -3.97
CA VAL A 441 19.82 30.85 -3.56
C VAL A 441 19.98 31.53 -2.20
N PHE A 442 19.56 32.79 -2.13
CA PHE A 442 19.45 33.61 -0.93
C PHE A 442 17.98 34.00 -0.68
N PRO A 443 17.61 34.41 0.55
CA PRO A 443 16.25 34.88 0.85
C PRO A 443 15.75 36.02 -0.05
N THR A 444 16.67 36.78 -0.64
CA THR A 444 16.40 37.91 -1.55
C THR A 444 16.41 37.53 -3.03
N THR A 445 16.75 36.27 -3.39
CA THR A 445 16.92 35.85 -4.79
C THR A 445 15.61 35.82 -5.58
N PHE A 446 14.51 35.36 -4.97
CA PHE A 446 13.20 35.24 -5.62
C PHE A 446 12.19 36.17 -4.95
N LEU A 447 11.30 36.81 -5.71
CA LEU A 447 10.09 37.44 -5.18
C LEU A 447 9.00 36.40 -4.91
N TRP A 448 8.01 36.71 -4.07
CA TRP A 448 6.87 35.82 -3.84
C TRP A 448 6.08 35.54 -5.12
N SER A 449 5.96 36.55 -5.98
CA SER A 449 5.36 36.43 -7.32
C SER A 449 6.14 35.48 -8.24
N ASP A 450 7.46 35.37 -8.06
CA ASP A 450 8.30 34.53 -8.92
C ASP A 450 8.02 33.05 -8.66
N LEU A 451 7.86 32.67 -7.39
CA LEU A 451 7.58 31.29 -6.97
C LEU A 451 6.21 30.78 -7.42
N TRP A 452 5.27 31.69 -7.72
CA TRP A 452 3.96 31.34 -8.28
C TRP A 452 3.99 31.15 -9.81
N ARG A 453 5.02 31.70 -10.48
CA ARG A 453 5.20 31.66 -11.93
C ARG A 453 6.15 30.53 -12.32
N LEU A 454 5.67 29.30 -12.15
CA LEU A 454 6.37 28.11 -12.60
C LEU A 454 6.02 27.78 -14.06
N ASN A 455 7.02 27.63 -14.91
CA ASN A 455 6.86 27.32 -16.32
C ASN A 455 7.82 26.19 -16.71
N VAL A 456 7.53 25.54 -17.83
CA VAL A 456 8.42 24.56 -18.44
C VAL A 456 8.46 24.82 -19.95
N THR A 457 9.51 25.47 -20.43
CA THR A 457 9.69 25.82 -21.84
C THR A 457 10.73 24.92 -22.50
N VAL A 458 10.62 24.76 -23.82
CA VAL A 458 11.68 24.12 -24.60
C VAL A 458 12.95 24.96 -24.45
N LEU A 459 14.00 24.31 -23.99
CA LEU A 459 15.33 24.89 -23.88
C LEU A 459 16.08 24.58 -25.19
N LEU A 460 15.98 25.54 -26.13
CA LEU A 460 16.71 25.61 -27.42
C LEU A 460 18.19 26.00 -27.25
#